data_AF-A0A9X1LU13-F1
#
_entry.id   AF-A0A9X1LU13-F1
#
_cell.length_a   1.000
_cell.length_b   1.000
_cell.length_c   1.000
_cell.angle_alpha   90.00
_cell.angle_beta   90.00
_cell.angle_gamma   90.00
#
_symmetry.space_group_name_H-M   'P 1'
#
loop_
_entity.id
_entity.type
_entity.pdbx_description
1 polymer ?
#
loop_
_entity_poly.entity_id
_entity_poly.type
_entity_poly.pdbx_seq_one_letter_code
_entity_poly.pdbx_strand_id
1 'polypeptide(L)'
;MTLPIKTGVDDALAVVAYLKSKPTGATLAEAKAVIDNRVLDGRKLNAYQVWGLVEQEGEKYKLTDRGRRLARDPESSPQIFREVINSIPTYRSAIEWAYHQKFDTISVDDLAANWHAHHREALGTDADGSIKGAVTCFFNVADGAGLGKYVVGRSGGMTRLEVYSAQLKPLVEAGPSDPPWQKQSTEEHDSEEESDSDDVEPSAPAAPVVPAELPAPEAESVRVFISHGKNMDVVDQVKTVLDLADIKWEVAVEEESAAIPVPDKVFGAMRSCNAGIICVSGEEVSGTEGEYTLNQNVLIEIGAAFVLYDRRVVLLWDKRIPVPSNLQGLYRCEFDGDELSWSAGTKLMKAIQGFKKS
;
A
#
# COMPACT_ATOMS: atom_id res chain seq x y z
N MET A 1 3.96 -11.95 1.71
CA MET A 1 2.97 -12.28 0.66
C MET A 1 3.71 -12.67 -0.61
N THR A 2 3.42 -13.81 -1.20
CA THR A 2 4.05 -14.28 -2.45
C THR A 2 3.35 -13.70 -3.67
N LEU A 3 4.10 -13.35 -4.71
CA LEU A 3 3.51 -12.80 -5.93
C LEU A 3 2.62 -13.81 -6.68
N PRO A 4 1.46 -13.36 -7.21
CA PRO A 4 0.60 -14.18 -8.05
C PRO A 4 1.31 -14.74 -9.27
N ILE A 5 0.97 -15.98 -9.65
CA ILE A 5 1.50 -16.64 -10.86
C ILE A 5 0.37 -17.26 -11.67
N LYS A 6 0.54 -17.34 -13.00
CA LYS A 6 -0.36 -18.07 -13.91
C LYS A 6 -1.84 -17.59 -13.84
N THR A 7 -2.05 -16.31 -13.59
CA THR A 7 -3.38 -15.69 -13.56
C THR A 7 -3.43 -14.51 -14.51
N GLY A 8 -4.51 -14.39 -15.26
CA GLY A 8 -4.79 -13.23 -16.10
C GLY A 8 -6.00 -12.43 -15.65
N VAL A 9 -6.14 -11.24 -16.22
CA VAL A 9 -7.26 -10.32 -16.08
C VAL A 9 -8.56 -10.99 -16.53
N ASP A 10 -8.55 -11.73 -17.64
CA ASP A 10 -9.72 -12.47 -18.13
C ASP A 10 -10.20 -13.53 -17.12
N ASP A 11 -9.26 -14.21 -16.44
CA ASP A 11 -9.61 -15.17 -15.40
C ASP A 11 -10.33 -14.47 -14.23
N ALA A 12 -9.81 -13.31 -13.80
CA ALA A 12 -10.42 -12.51 -12.74
C ALA A 12 -11.80 -11.97 -13.15
N LEU A 13 -11.95 -11.49 -14.38
CA LEU A 13 -13.24 -11.02 -14.91
C LEU A 13 -14.29 -12.14 -14.91
N ALA A 14 -13.91 -13.37 -15.27
CA ALA A 14 -14.81 -14.53 -15.23
C ALA A 14 -15.31 -14.83 -13.81
N VAL A 15 -14.40 -14.84 -12.82
CA VAL A 15 -14.76 -15.08 -11.42
C VAL A 15 -15.59 -13.93 -10.85
N VAL A 16 -15.24 -12.68 -11.18
CA VAL A 16 -15.99 -11.50 -10.73
C VAL A 16 -17.40 -11.46 -11.31
N ALA A 17 -17.56 -11.81 -12.59
CA ALA A 17 -18.87 -11.90 -13.24
C ALA A 17 -19.75 -12.96 -12.59
N TYR A 18 -19.19 -14.12 -12.21
CA TYR A 18 -19.91 -15.15 -11.48
C TYR A 18 -20.37 -14.68 -10.10
N LEU A 19 -19.44 -14.15 -9.29
CA LEU A 19 -19.71 -13.71 -7.92
C LEU A 19 -20.60 -12.48 -7.85
N LYS A 20 -20.72 -11.67 -8.92
CA LYS A 20 -21.65 -10.54 -9.02
C LYS A 20 -23.09 -10.93 -8.64
N SER A 21 -23.50 -12.15 -8.99
CA SER A 21 -24.85 -12.67 -8.73
C SER A 21 -25.01 -13.35 -7.35
N LYS A 22 -23.96 -13.35 -6.53
CA LYS A 22 -23.87 -14.13 -5.28
C LYS A 22 -23.69 -13.19 -4.07
N PRO A 23 -24.75 -12.55 -3.57
CA PRO A 23 -24.64 -11.55 -2.51
C PRO A 23 -24.08 -12.11 -1.20
N THR A 24 -24.28 -13.39 -0.92
CA THR A 24 -23.75 -14.09 0.26
C THR A 24 -22.47 -14.87 -0.03
N GLY A 25 -21.87 -14.68 -1.21
CA GLY A 25 -20.74 -15.45 -1.70
C GLY A 25 -21.12 -16.82 -2.26
N ALA A 26 -20.12 -17.54 -2.73
CA ALA A 26 -20.26 -18.90 -3.24
C ALA A 26 -19.09 -19.77 -2.77
N THR A 27 -19.39 -21.03 -2.47
CA THR A 27 -18.39 -22.06 -2.20
C THR A 27 -17.63 -22.44 -3.47
N LEU A 28 -16.46 -23.04 -3.31
CA LEU A 28 -15.69 -23.55 -4.45
C LEU A 28 -16.46 -24.61 -5.24
N ALA A 29 -17.26 -25.45 -4.57
CA ALA A 29 -18.08 -26.47 -5.22
C ALA A 29 -19.17 -25.86 -6.11
N GLU A 30 -19.88 -24.84 -5.61
CA GLU A 30 -20.89 -24.09 -6.37
C GLU A 30 -20.28 -23.36 -7.57
N ALA A 31 -19.07 -22.82 -7.42
CA ALA A 31 -18.38 -22.12 -8.49
C ALA A 31 -17.94 -23.10 -9.61
N LYS A 32 -17.34 -24.24 -9.24
CA LYS A 32 -16.89 -25.29 -10.18
C LYS A 32 -18.03 -25.90 -11.00
N ALA A 33 -19.27 -25.82 -10.50
CA ALA A 33 -20.45 -26.28 -11.24
C ALA A 33 -20.86 -25.34 -12.38
N VAL A 34 -20.35 -24.09 -12.42
CA VAL A 34 -20.84 -23.04 -13.33
C VAL A 34 -19.73 -22.48 -14.24
N ILE A 35 -18.53 -22.27 -13.72
CA ILE A 35 -17.42 -21.68 -14.48
C ILE A 35 -16.25 -22.66 -14.62
N ASP A 36 -15.34 -22.40 -15.56
CA ASP A 36 -14.21 -23.30 -15.85
C ASP A 36 -13.36 -23.55 -14.59
N ASN A 37 -13.16 -24.82 -14.26
CA ASN A 37 -12.33 -25.24 -13.13
C ASN A 37 -10.90 -24.66 -13.18
N ARG A 38 -10.40 -24.34 -14.37
CA ARG A 38 -9.08 -23.71 -14.57
C ARG A 38 -9.01 -22.26 -14.11
N VAL A 39 -10.13 -21.56 -13.95
CA VAL A 39 -10.13 -20.19 -13.38
C VAL A 39 -10.29 -20.21 -11.85
N LEU A 40 -10.54 -21.39 -11.28
CA LEU A 40 -10.79 -21.65 -9.87
C LEU A 40 -9.68 -22.49 -9.21
N ASP A 41 -8.52 -22.64 -9.86
CA ASP A 41 -7.40 -23.31 -9.22
C ASP A 41 -6.84 -22.48 -8.06
N GLY A 42 -6.24 -23.13 -7.06
CA GLY A 42 -5.84 -22.47 -5.83
C GLY A 42 -4.86 -21.30 -6.03
N ARG A 43 -4.02 -21.33 -7.07
CA ARG A 43 -3.07 -20.23 -7.35
C ARG A 43 -3.80 -19.00 -7.86
N LYS A 44 -4.81 -19.18 -8.71
CA LYS A 44 -5.66 -18.10 -9.21
C LYS A 44 -6.58 -17.53 -8.13
N LEU A 45 -7.16 -18.38 -7.27
CA LEU A 45 -7.96 -17.91 -6.14
C LEU A 45 -7.12 -17.03 -5.21
N ASN A 46 -5.89 -17.45 -4.90
CA ASN A 46 -4.96 -16.62 -4.14
C ASN A 46 -4.61 -15.33 -4.89
N ALA A 47 -4.40 -15.37 -6.21
CA ALA A 47 -4.16 -14.17 -7.01
C ALA A 47 -5.29 -13.15 -6.90
N TYR A 48 -6.57 -13.57 -6.99
CA TYR A 48 -7.71 -12.66 -6.88
C TYR A 48 -7.82 -12.01 -5.50
N GLN A 49 -7.41 -12.73 -4.45
CA GLN A 49 -7.32 -12.20 -3.09
C GLN A 49 -6.17 -11.19 -2.95
N VAL A 50 -5.00 -11.51 -3.48
CA VAL A 50 -3.85 -10.59 -3.51
C VAL A 50 -4.17 -9.31 -4.30
N TRP A 51 -4.93 -9.44 -5.39
CA TRP A 51 -5.44 -8.29 -6.16
C TRP A 51 -6.56 -7.54 -5.44
N GLY A 52 -7.02 -8.04 -4.29
CA GLY A 52 -8.10 -7.47 -3.50
C GLY A 52 -9.42 -7.44 -4.23
N LEU A 53 -9.68 -8.36 -5.17
CA LEU A 53 -10.95 -8.48 -5.91
C LEU A 53 -11.93 -9.42 -5.21
N VAL A 54 -11.40 -10.44 -4.56
CA VAL A 54 -12.15 -11.49 -3.87
C VAL A 54 -11.62 -11.63 -2.45
N GLU A 55 -12.51 -11.91 -1.51
CA GLU A 55 -12.16 -12.29 -0.14
C GLU A 55 -12.81 -13.64 0.20
N GLN A 56 -12.23 -14.35 1.16
CA GLN A 56 -12.76 -15.62 1.64
C GLN A 56 -13.31 -15.42 3.06
N GLU A 57 -14.57 -15.83 3.27
CA GLU A 57 -15.25 -15.80 4.56
C GLU A 57 -15.77 -17.22 4.85
N GLY A 58 -15.06 -17.92 5.73
CA GLY A 58 -15.23 -19.36 5.94
C GLY A 58 -14.99 -20.13 4.63
N GLU A 59 -16.00 -20.88 4.18
CA GLU A 59 -15.93 -21.67 2.95
C GLU A 59 -16.36 -20.90 1.68
N LYS A 60 -16.79 -19.64 1.82
CA LYS A 60 -17.37 -18.87 0.72
C LYS A 60 -16.42 -17.78 0.24
N TYR A 61 -16.38 -17.62 -1.07
CA TYR A 61 -15.72 -16.49 -1.73
C TYR A 61 -16.72 -15.39 -2.02
N LYS A 62 -16.37 -14.15 -1.69
CA LYS A 62 -17.17 -12.94 -1.88
C LYS A 62 -16.38 -11.87 -2.63
N LEU A 63 -17.09 -10.96 -3.29
CA LEU A 63 -16.46 -9.77 -3.87
C LEU A 63 -16.17 -8.74 -2.80
N THR A 64 -14.93 -8.26 -2.77
CA THR A 64 -14.55 -7.04 -2.04
C THR A 64 -15.20 -5.81 -2.67
N ASP A 65 -15.01 -4.63 -2.08
CA ASP A 65 -15.48 -3.38 -2.69
C ASP A 65 -14.82 -3.08 -4.05
N ARG A 66 -13.54 -3.43 -4.22
CA ARG A 66 -12.84 -3.32 -5.50
C ARG A 66 -13.42 -4.30 -6.53
N GLY A 67 -13.67 -5.56 -6.14
CA GLY A 67 -14.32 -6.55 -6.99
C GLY A 67 -15.75 -6.18 -7.38
N ARG A 68 -16.53 -5.60 -6.45
CA ARG A 68 -17.89 -5.10 -6.72
C ARG A 68 -17.91 -3.95 -7.71
N ARG A 69 -16.94 -3.02 -7.64
CA ARG A 69 -16.80 -1.96 -8.65
C ARG A 69 -16.51 -2.54 -10.03
N LEU A 70 -15.55 -3.47 -10.12
CA LEU A 70 -15.24 -4.17 -11.37
C LEU A 70 -16.44 -4.92 -11.94
N ALA A 71 -17.25 -5.56 -11.09
CA ALA A 71 -18.45 -6.27 -11.50
C ALA A 71 -19.56 -5.35 -12.03
N ARG A 72 -19.68 -4.14 -11.48
CA ARG A 72 -20.72 -3.17 -11.85
C ARG A 72 -20.43 -2.48 -13.17
N ASP A 73 -19.17 -2.09 -13.37
CA ASP A 73 -18.72 -1.36 -14.54
C ASP A 73 -17.44 -2.01 -15.11
N PRO A 74 -17.57 -3.00 -16.00
CA PRO A 74 -16.44 -3.65 -16.64
C PRO A 74 -15.58 -2.68 -17.49
N GLU A 75 -16.14 -1.57 -17.97
CA GLU A 75 -15.39 -0.55 -18.72
C GLU A 75 -14.37 0.18 -17.82
N SER A 76 -14.60 0.20 -16.50
CA SER A 76 -13.65 0.71 -15.51
C SER A 76 -12.48 -0.24 -15.21
N SER A 77 -12.43 -1.41 -15.85
CA SER A 77 -11.41 -2.45 -15.65
C SER A 77 -9.97 -1.90 -15.66
N PRO A 78 -9.55 -1.03 -16.61
CA PRO A 78 -8.20 -0.46 -16.59
C PRO A 78 -7.88 0.31 -15.32
N GLN A 79 -8.83 1.09 -14.81
CA GLN A 79 -8.62 1.85 -13.58
C GLN A 79 -8.52 0.93 -12.35
N ILE A 80 -9.32 -0.14 -12.30
CA ILE A 80 -9.24 -1.13 -11.22
C ILE A 80 -7.89 -1.85 -11.23
N PHE A 81 -7.37 -2.25 -12.39
CA PHE A 81 -6.06 -2.90 -12.45
C PHE A 81 -4.88 -1.94 -12.19
N ARG A 82 -5.03 -0.64 -12.45
CA ARG A 82 -4.08 0.38 -11.95
C ARG A 82 -4.05 0.43 -10.42
N GLU A 83 -5.20 0.31 -9.76
CA GLU A 83 -5.24 0.19 -8.29
C GLU A 83 -4.57 -1.09 -7.79
N VAL A 84 -4.75 -2.22 -8.50
CA VAL A 84 -4.04 -3.48 -8.19
C VAL A 84 -2.53 -3.26 -8.22
N ILE A 85 -2.02 -2.67 -9.31
CA ILE A 85 -0.60 -2.35 -9.47
C ILE A 85 -0.09 -1.47 -8.34
N ASN A 86 -0.84 -0.43 -7.95
CA ASN A 86 -0.45 0.46 -6.86
C ASN A 86 -0.50 -0.20 -5.47
N SER A 87 -1.37 -1.19 -5.27
CA SER A 87 -1.48 -1.91 -3.99
C SER A 87 -0.40 -2.97 -3.79
N ILE A 88 0.33 -3.36 -4.84
CA ILE A 88 1.39 -4.39 -4.78
C ILE A 88 2.75 -3.72 -4.99
N PRO A 89 3.59 -3.55 -3.95
CA PRO A 89 4.84 -2.81 -4.05
C PRO A 89 5.77 -3.25 -5.18
N THR A 90 5.84 -4.56 -5.44
CA THR A 90 6.69 -5.12 -6.51
C THR A 90 6.14 -4.86 -7.92
N TYR A 91 4.82 -4.74 -8.07
CA TYR A 91 4.23 -4.35 -9.36
C TYR A 91 4.45 -2.86 -9.60
N ARG A 92 4.27 -2.06 -8.54
CA ARG A 92 4.53 -0.63 -8.56
C ARG A 92 5.98 -0.31 -8.93
N SER A 93 6.94 -0.98 -8.29
CA SER A 93 8.37 -0.77 -8.57
C SER A 93 8.74 -1.11 -10.01
N ALA A 94 8.10 -2.12 -10.62
CA ALA A 94 8.31 -2.45 -12.03
C ALA A 94 7.87 -1.31 -12.97
N ILE A 95 6.75 -0.66 -12.68
CA ILE A 95 6.25 0.51 -13.43
C ILE A 95 7.17 1.72 -13.24
N GLU A 96 7.60 1.99 -12.01
CA GLU A 96 8.54 3.09 -11.71
C GLU A 96 9.88 2.86 -12.42
N TRP A 97 10.40 1.65 -12.38
CA TRP A 97 11.62 1.27 -13.08
C TRP A 97 11.48 1.48 -14.59
N ALA A 98 10.37 1.04 -15.19
CA ALA A 98 10.08 1.26 -16.62
C ALA A 98 10.05 2.75 -16.98
N TYR A 99 9.38 3.55 -16.15
CA TYR A 99 9.24 4.99 -16.35
C TYR A 99 10.59 5.73 -16.26
N HIS A 100 11.35 5.49 -15.18
CA HIS A 100 12.62 6.18 -14.96
C HIS A 100 13.71 5.76 -15.95
N GLN A 101 13.73 4.49 -16.36
CA GLN A 101 14.65 4.00 -17.37
C GLN A 101 14.19 4.28 -18.81
N LYS A 102 12.99 4.85 -18.99
CA LYS A 102 12.39 5.18 -20.28
C LYS A 102 12.33 3.97 -21.22
N PHE A 103 11.91 2.82 -20.69
CA PHE A 103 11.78 1.62 -21.49
C PHE A 103 10.59 1.72 -22.43
N ASP A 104 10.82 1.41 -23.70
CA ASP A 104 9.76 1.15 -24.67
C ASP A 104 9.27 -0.32 -24.59
N THR A 105 10.08 -1.20 -24.01
CA THR A 105 9.79 -2.63 -23.87
C THR A 105 10.54 -3.23 -22.69
N ILE A 106 9.91 -4.16 -21.97
CA ILE A 106 10.53 -4.94 -20.89
C ILE A 106 10.32 -6.43 -21.18
N SER A 107 11.40 -7.21 -21.22
CA SER A 107 11.29 -8.67 -21.38
C SER A 107 10.99 -9.38 -20.06
N VAL A 108 10.49 -10.62 -20.14
CA VAL A 108 10.29 -11.46 -18.95
C VAL A 108 11.61 -11.68 -18.19
N ASP A 109 12.70 -11.90 -18.92
CA ASP A 109 14.01 -12.22 -18.32
C ASP A 109 14.60 -10.99 -17.60
N ASP A 110 14.48 -9.79 -18.19
CA ASP A 110 14.99 -8.55 -17.58
C ASP A 110 14.27 -8.22 -16.28
N LEU A 111 12.93 -8.31 -16.27
CA LEU A 111 12.16 -8.01 -15.06
C LEU A 111 12.32 -9.11 -14.00
N ALA A 112 12.44 -10.38 -14.41
CA ALA A 112 12.72 -11.48 -13.49
C ALA A 112 14.07 -11.28 -12.78
N ALA A 113 15.11 -10.88 -13.51
CA ALA A 113 16.41 -10.57 -12.94
C ALA A 113 16.35 -9.38 -11.98
N ASN A 114 15.63 -8.31 -12.35
CA ASN A 114 15.43 -7.14 -11.48
C ASN A 114 14.70 -7.51 -10.18
N TRP A 115 13.60 -8.26 -10.27
CA TRP A 115 12.85 -8.71 -9.09
C TRP A 115 13.64 -9.66 -8.21
N HIS A 116 14.42 -10.57 -8.79
CA HIS A 116 15.29 -11.45 -8.00
C HIS A 116 16.35 -10.66 -7.23
N ALA A 117 16.90 -9.59 -7.83
CA ALA A 117 17.91 -8.74 -7.19
C ALA A 117 17.35 -7.80 -6.11
N HIS A 118 16.13 -7.27 -6.29
CA HIS A 118 15.61 -6.17 -5.46
C HIS A 118 14.33 -6.52 -4.67
N HIS A 119 13.67 -7.63 -4.97
CA HIS A 119 12.36 -8.01 -4.41
C HIS A 119 12.28 -9.50 -4.04
N ARG A 120 13.40 -10.11 -3.61
CA ARG A 120 13.50 -11.55 -3.31
C ARG A 120 12.48 -12.02 -2.26
N GLU A 121 12.23 -11.22 -1.24
CA GLU A 121 11.24 -11.53 -0.20
C GLU A 121 9.81 -11.64 -0.75
N ALA A 122 9.42 -10.75 -1.68
CA ALA A 122 8.10 -10.76 -2.29
C ALA A 122 7.92 -11.95 -3.25
N LEU A 123 9.01 -12.41 -3.88
CA LEU A 123 8.99 -13.62 -4.71
C LEU A 123 8.75 -14.87 -3.87
N GLY A 124 9.36 -14.96 -2.69
CA GLY A 124 9.24 -16.12 -1.79
C GLY A 124 9.76 -17.44 -2.40
N THR A 125 10.53 -17.36 -3.49
CA THR A 125 11.06 -18.50 -4.24
C THR A 125 12.27 -18.08 -5.09
N ASP A 126 13.22 -19.00 -5.26
CA ASP A 126 14.35 -18.85 -6.19
C ASP A 126 14.14 -19.66 -7.49
N ALA A 127 12.97 -20.27 -7.67
CA ALA A 127 12.69 -21.08 -8.85
C ALA A 127 12.39 -20.20 -10.07
N ASP A 128 13.26 -20.24 -11.10
CA ASP A 128 13.18 -19.43 -12.33
C ASP A 128 11.77 -19.46 -12.97
N GLY A 129 11.17 -20.65 -13.09
CA GLY A 129 9.83 -20.79 -13.67
C GLY A 129 8.72 -20.08 -12.87
N SER A 130 8.84 -20.02 -11.55
CA SER A 130 7.88 -19.31 -10.69
C SER A 130 8.05 -17.81 -10.78
N ILE A 131 9.30 -17.31 -10.78
CA ILE A 131 9.61 -15.89 -10.94
C ILE A 131 9.10 -15.38 -12.29
N LYS A 132 9.39 -16.09 -13.39
CA LYS A 132 8.87 -15.78 -14.72
C LYS A 132 7.34 -15.89 -14.80
N GLY A 133 6.76 -16.83 -14.05
CA GLY A 133 5.32 -16.93 -13.85
C GLY A 133 4.71 -15.70 -13.18
N ALA A 134 5.41 -15.08 -12.24
CA ALA A 134 4.98 -13.85 -11.58
C ALA A 134 5.10 -12.64 -12.51
N VAL A 135 6.20 -12.55 -13.26
CA VAL A 135 6.42 -11.49 -14.25
C VAL A 135 5.35 -11.51 -15.33
N THR A 136 5.03 -12.68 -15.89
CA THR A 136 3.97 -12.81 -16.91
C THR A 136 2.57 -12.49 -16.34
N CYS A 137 2.32 -12.81 -15.07
CA CYS A 137 1.11 -12.41 -14.37
C CYS A 137 1.03 -10.87 -14.25
N PHE A 138 2.12 -10.21 -13.86
CA PHE A 138 2.20 -8.75 -13.84
C PHE A 138 2.01 -8.13 -15.23
N PHE A 139 2.65 -8.66 -16.29
CA PHE A 139 2.45 -8.14 -17.64
C PHE A 139 1.00 -8.22 -18.07
N ASN A 140 0.29 -9.28 -17.72
CA ASN A 140 -1.14 -9.40 -18.00
C ASN A 140 -1.96 -8.34 -17.25
N VAL A 141 -1.64 -8.07 -15.98
CA VAL A 141 -2.27 -6.99 -15.19
C VAL A 141 -1.93 -5.61 -15.77
N ALA A 142 -0.70 -5.37 -16.20
CA ALA A 142 -0.26 -4.11 -16.81
C ALA A 142 -0.93 -3.83 -18.16
N ASP A 143 -1.17 -4.87 -18.96
CA ASP A 143 -1.96 -4.80 -20.18
C ASP A 143 -3.43 -4.46 -19.87
N GLY A 144 -4.06 -5.21 -18.95
CA GLY A 144 -5.43 -4.91 -18.50
C GLY A 144 -5.59 -3.53 -17.87
N ALA A 145 -4.53 -2.98 -17.27
CA ALA A 145 -4.46 -1.62 -16.72
C ALA A 145 -4.25 -0.52 -17.78
N GLY A 146 -4.03 -0.90 -19.05
CA GLY A 146 -3.74 0.02 -20.15
C GLY A 146 -2.40 0.75 -20.00
N LEU A 147 -1.42 0.13 -19.33
CA LEU A 147 -0.07 0.70 -19.14
C LEU A 147 0.94 0.19 -20.18
N GLY A 148 0.53 -0.80 -20.96
CA GLY A 148 1.31 -1.38 -22.04
C GLY A 148 0.52 -2.45 -22.76
N LYS A 149 1.20 -3.23 -23.59
CA LYS A 149 0.64 -4.39 -24.28
C LYS A 149 1.48 -5.62 -24.00
N TYR A 150 0.85 -6.67 -23.48
CA TYR A 150 1.53 -7.92 -23.20
C TYR A 150 1.66 -8.74 -24.48
N VAL A 151 2.88 -9.06 -24.88
CA VAL A 151 3.19 -9.82 -26.09
C VAL A 151 3.85 -11.14 -25.71
N VAL A 152 3.13 -12.24 -25.96
CA VAL A 152 3.65 -13.61 -25.81
C VAL A 152 4.53 -13.95 -27.00
N GLY A 153 5.79 -14.27 -26.72
CA GLY A 153 6.76 -14.68 -27.71
C GLY A 153 6.37 -16.00 -28.39
N ARG A 154 6.43 -16.04 -29.74
CA ARG A 154 6.28 -17.26 -30.55
C ARG A 154 7.50 -17.44 -31.43
N SER A 155 7.84 -18.68 -31.77
CA SER A 155 8.94 -19.01 -32.69
C SER A 155 10.29 -18.37 -32.34
N GLY A 156 10.64 -18.36 -31.05
CA GLY A 156 11.89 -17.77 -30.55
C GLY A 156 11.84 -16.27 -30.26
N GLY A 157 10.70 -15.60 -30.50
CA GLY A 157 10.50 -14.22 -30.04
C GLY A 157 10.44 -14.12 -28.52
N MET A 158 10.93 -13.02 -27.94
CA MET A 158 10.86 -12.78 -26.50
C MET A 158 9.44 -12.44 -26.04
N THR A 159 9.06 -12.99 -24.89
CA THR A 159 7.84 -12.58 -24.17
C THR A 159 8.14 -11.28 -23.43
N ARG A 160 7.28 -10.27 -23.61
CA ARG A 160 7.58 -8.89 -23.21
C ARG A 160 6.33 -8.06 -22.96
N LEU A 161 6.50 -6.93 -22.28
CA LEU A 161 5.54 -5.84 -22.20
C LEU A 161 6.03 -4.69 -23.10
N GLU A 162 5.24 -4.29 -24.09
CA GLU A 162 5.45 -3.05 -24.84
C GLU A 162 4.86 -1.90 -24.03
N VAL A 163 5.68 -0.94 -23.61
CA VAL A 163 5.32 0.04 -22.58
C VAL A 163 4.66 1.28 -23.20
N TYR A 164 3.58 1.75 -22.61
CA TYR A 164 2.94 3.01 -22.99
C TYR A 164 3.41 4.13 -22.07
N SER A 165 4.58 4.72 -22.37
CA SER A 165 5.25 5.72 -21.52
C SER A 165 4.36 6.90 -21.11
N ALA A 166 3.45 7.33 -21.99
CA ALA A 166 2.48 8.40 -21.69
C ALA A 166 1.49 8.03 -20.56
N GLN A 167 1.20 6.73 -20.38
CA GLN A 167 0.28 6.23 -19.36
C GLN A 167 0.98 5.98 -18.01
N LEU A 168 2.31 5.81 -18.00
CA LEU A 168 3.08 5.60 -16.78
C LEU A 168 3.20 6.87 -15.94
N LYS A 169 3.41 8.03 -16.58
CA LYS A 169 3.61 9.33 -15.90
C LYS A 169 2.53 9.64 -14.84
N PRO A 170 1.22 9.67 -15.17
CA PRO A 170 0.20 10.01 -14.18
C PRO A 170 0.12 8.99 -13.05
N LEU A 171 0.51 7.73 -13.30
CA LEU A 171 0.53 6.71 -12.28
C LEU A 171 1.71 6.92 -11.33
N VAL A 172 2.93 7.13 -11.86
CA VAL A 172 4.14 7.38 -11.07
C VAL A 172 4.00 8.67 -10.26
N GLU A 173 3.52 9.75 -10.90
CA GLU A 173 3.32 11.05 -10.28
C GLU A 173 2.10 11.14 -9.34
N ALA A 174 1.22 10.14 -9.28
CA ALA A 174 0.17 10.08 -8.25
C ALA A 174 0.64 9.43 -6.93
N GLY A 175 1.79 8.74 -6.95
CA GLY A 175 2.29 7.96 -5.81
C GLY A 175 1.49 6.68 -5.53
N PRO A 176 1.86 5.92 -4.49
CA PRO A 176 1.13 4.73 -4.04
C PRO A 176 -0.28 5.08 -3.54
N SER A 177 -1.26 4.22 -3.81
CA SER A 177 -2.65 4.38 -3.34
C SER A 177 -2.86 3.93 -1.90
N ASP A 178 -2.07 2.97 -1.45
CA ASP A 178 -2.15 2.36 -0.13
C ASP A 178 -0.84 2.55 0.65
N PRO A 179 -0.91 2.76 1.98
CA PRO A 179 0.29 2.97 2.77
C PRO A 179 1.11 1.67 2.88
N PRO A 180 2.43 1.71 2.62
CA PRO A 180 3.27 0.50 2.57
C PRO A 180 3.42 -0.24 3.91
N TRP A 181 3.01 0.37 5.02
CA TRP A 181 3.11 -0.20 6.37
C TRP A 181 1.86 -0.96 6.83
N GLN A 182 0.80 -1.07 6.02
CA GLN A 182 -0.27 -2.04 6.30
C GLN A 182 0.26 -3.46 6.08
N LYS A 183 0.96 -4.02 7.07
CA LYS A 183 1.15 -5.47 7.14
C LYS A 183 -0.24 -6.10 7.20
N GLN A 184 -0.57 -6.98 6.23
CA GLN A 184 -1.65 -7.94 6.41
C GLN A 184 -1.22 -8.89 7.53
N SER A 185 -1.56 -8.56 8.77
CA SER A 185 -1.63 -9.54 9.84
C SER A 185 -2.80 -10.47 9.55
N THR A 186 -2.53 -11.51 8.76
CA THR A 186 -3.23 -12.79 8.93
C THR A 186 -2.68 -13.42 10.19
N GLU A 187 -3.12 -12.93 11.34
CA GLU A 187 -3.09 -13.72 12.57
C GLU A 187 -4.44 -14.39 12.67
N GLU A 188 -4.40 -15.70 12.46
CA GLU A 188 -5.48 -16.62 12.74
C GLU A 188 -5.88 -16.43 14.20
N HIS A 189 -7.10 -15.94 14.42
CA HIS A 189 -7.69 -15.89 15.74
C HIS A 189 -8.11 -17.31 16.10
N ASP A 190 -7.14 -18.09 16.57
CA ASP A 190 -7.40 -19.41 17.12
C ASP A 190 -8.05 -19.21 18.49
N SER A 191 -9.38 -19.29 18.49
CA SER A 191 -10.19 -19.35 19.69
C SER A 191 -10.82 -20.74 19.72
N GLU A 192 -10.01 -21.71 20.14
CA GLU A 192 -10.51 -23.01 20.57
C GLU A 192 -11.24 -22.82 21.91
N GLU A 193 -12.56 -22.61 21.85
CA GLU A 193 -13.45 -22.97 22.95
C GLU A 193 -13.69 -24.49 22.88
N GLU A 194 -12.83 -25.28 23.52
CA GLU A 194 -13.19 -26.65 23.90
C GLU A 194 -13.90 -26.63 25.26
N SER A 195 -15.15 -27.07 25.20
CA SER A 195 -15.97 -27.49 26.32
C SER A 195 -15.81 -29.01 26.45
N ASP A 196 -15.36 -29.49 27.62
CA ASP A 196 -16.07 -30.60 28.26
C ASP A 196 -15.71 -30.68 29.75
N SER A 197 -16.75 -31.02 30.50
CA SER A 197 -16.82 -31.30 31.93
C SER A 197 -16.23 -32.68 32.27
N ASP A 198 -15.52 -32.79 33.40
CA ASP A 198 -16.00 -33.67 34.48
C ASP A 198 -15.23 -33.49 35.81
N ASP A 199 -16.03 -33.68 36.85
CA ASP A 199 -15.89 -33.56 38.31
C ASP A 199 -14.75 -34.38 38.96
N VAL A 200 -13.94 -33.77 39.85
CA VAL A 200 -13.55 -34.34 41.16
C VAL A 200 -13.26 -33.20 42.18
N GLU A 201 -13.94 -33.28 43.32
CA GLU A 201 -13.97 -32.41 44.51
C GLU A 201 -12.70 -32.50 45.43
N PRO A 202 -12.58 -31.78 46.57
CA PRO A 202 -11.58 -30.72 46.74
C PRO A 202 -10.51 -31.00 47.82
N SER A 203 -9.35 -30.35 47.71
CA SER A 203 -8.42 -30.16 48.83
C SER A 203 -7.68 -28.83 48.70
N ALA A 204 -7.90 -27.93 49.66
CA ALA A 204 -7.19 -26.65 49.82
C ALA A 204 -6.45 -26.64 51.17
N PRO A 205 -5.46 -25.75 51.39
CA PRO A 205 -4.50 -25.18 50.44
C PRO A 205 -3.05 -25.23 50.99
N ALA A 206 -2.06 -25.28 50.10
CA ALA A 206 -0.71 -24.81 50.40
C ALA A 206 -0.37 -23.71 49.38
N ALA A 207 -0.17 -22.49 49.87
CA ALA A 207 0.07 -21.30 49.06
C ALA A 207 1.32 -21.44 48.18
N PRO A 208 1.23 -21.30 46.85
CA PRO A 208 2.38 -21.04 46.00
C PRO A 208 2.63 -19.53 46.00
N VAL A 209 3.88 -19.17 46.27
CA VAL A 209 4.40 -17.82 46.12
C VAL A 209 4.31 -17.46 44.63
N VAL A 210 3.44 -16.49 44.31
CA VAL A 210 3.29 -15.92 42.97
C VAL A 210 4.63 -15.27 42.58
N PRO A 211 5.32 -15.71 41.52
CA PRO A 211 6.38 -14.91 40.93
C PRO A 211 5.74 -13.63 40.41
N ALA A 212 6.26 -12.48 40.82
CA ALA A 212 5.85 -11.19 40.28
C ALA A 212 6.04 -11.22 38.75
N GLU A 213 4.93 -11.28 38.04
CA GLU A 213 4.86 -11.15 36.60
C GLU A 213 5.39 -9.75 36.26
N LEU A 214 6.56 -9.70 35.63
CA LEU A 214 7.07 -8.47 35.05
C LEU A 214 5.99 -7.93 34.11
N PRO A 215 5.59 -6.64 34.21
CA PRO A 215 4.60 -6.09 33.32
C PRO A 215 5.07 -6.30 31.88
N ALA A 216 4.21 -6.92 31.07
CA ALA A 216 4.38 -6.95 29.63
C ALA A 216 4.62 -5.50 29.15
N PRO A 217 5.55 -5.27 28.21
CA PRO A 217 5.76 -3.93 27.67
C PRO A 217 4.42 -3.42 27.14
N GLU A 218 3.90 -2.35 27.74
CA GLU A 218 2.75 -1.63 27.20
C GLU A 218 3.08 -1.30 25.74
N ALA A 219 2.25 -1.78 24.81
CA ALA A 219 2.40 -1.45 23.40
C ALA A 219 2.47 0.08 23.29
N GLU A 220 3.63 0.61 22.92
CA GLU A 220 3.87 2.05 22.91
C GLU A 220 2.77 2.73 22.08
N SER A 221 1.95 3.55 22.75
CA SER A 221 0.86 4.25 22.07
C SER A 221 1.44 5.08 20.93
N VAL A 222 0.93 4.89 19.71
CA VAL A 222 1.37 5.64 18.53
C VAL A 222 1.35 7.13 18.83
N ARG A 223 2.47 7.80 18.56
CA ARG A 223 2.60 9.26 18.65
C ARG A 223 3.11 9.79 17.32
N VAL A 224 2.35 10.69 16.72
CA VAL A 224 2.61 11.22 15.38
C VAL A 224 3.29 12.57 15.46
N PHE A 225 4.46 12.67 14.86
CA PHE A 225 5.14 13.92 14.59
C PHE A 225 4.48 14.62 13.41
N ILE A 226 4.25 15.93 13.51
CA ILE A 226 3.75 16.78 12.43
C ILE A 226 4.80 17.84 12.12
N SER A 227 5.39 17.79 10.93
CA SER A 227 6.18 18.88 10.35
C SER A 227 5.31 19.68 9.39
N HIS A 228 5.59 20.99 9.28
CA HIS A 228 4.88 21.89 8.40
C HIS A 228 5.77 23.05 7.95
N GLY A 229 5.47 23.58 6.75
CA GLY A 229 5.92 24.91 6.34
C GLY A 229 5.00 26.01 6.89
N LYS A 230 4.67 27.03 6.09
CA LYS A 230 3.87 28.18 6.57
C LYS A 230 2.37 27.92 6.72
N ASN A 231 1.87 26.84 6.13
CA ASN A 231 0.43 26.56 6.08
C ASN A 231 -0.08 25.85 7.36
N MET A 232 -0.65 26.63 8.28
CA MET A 232 -1.21 26.11 9.53
C MET A 232 -2.63 25.55 9.38
N ASP A 233 -3.39 25.95 8.36
CA ASP A 233 -4.77 25.50 8.15
C ASP A 233 -4.83 24.00 7.85
N VAL A 234 -3.89 23.51 7.03
CA VAL A 234 -3.74 22.07 6.76
C VAL A 234 -3.31 21.32 8.03
N VAL A 235 -2.42 21.90 8.83
CA VAL A 235 -1.96 21.32 10.10
C VAL A 235 -3.12 21.16 11.08
N ASP A 236 -4.01 22.15 11.18
CA ASP A 236 -5.16 22.09 12.08
C ASP A 236 -6.19 21.04 11.65
N GLN A 237 -6.37 20.85 10.34
CA GLN A 237 -7.15 19.73 9.82
C GLN A 237 -6.51 18.37 10.17
N VAL A 238 -5.19 18.24 10.08
CA VAL A 238 -4.47 17.01 10.48
C VAL A 238 -4.65 16.71 11.96
N LYS A 239 -4.50 17.70 12.83
CA LYS A 239 -4.75 17.56 14.28
C LYS A 239 -6.15 17.05 14.54
N THR A 240 -7.15 17.64 13.87
CA THR A 240 -8.55 17.21 13.98
C THR A 240 -8.72 15.73 13.62
N VAL A 241 -8.09 15.27 12.55
CA VAL A 241 -8.14 13.85 12.14
C VAL A 241 -7.45 12.94 13.16
N LEU A 242 -6.30 13.35 13.71
CA LEU A 242 -5.58 12.57 14.73
C LEU A 242 -6.33 12.51 16.06
N ASP A 243 -6.96 13.61 16.48
CA ASP A 243 -7.80 13.67 17.68
C ASP A 243 -9.03 12.77 17.54
N LEU A 244 -9.70 12.80 16.38
CA LEU A 244 -10.81 11.88 16.06
C LEU A 244 -10.37 10.41 16.07
N ALA A 245 -9.11 10.14 15.73
CA ALA A 245 -8.53 8.81 15.75
C ALA A 245 -7.98 8.40 17.13
N ASP A 246 -8.03 9.28 18.14
CA ASP A 246 -7.40 9.10 19.46
C ASP A 246 -5.91 8.71 19.32
N ILE A 247 -5.15 9.57 18.65
CA ILE A 247 -3.70 9.43 18.46
C ILE A 247 -3.00 10.68 18.97
N LYS A 248 -2.02 10.48 19.85
CA LYS A 248 -1.20 11.56 20.36
C LYS A 248 -0.36 12.14 19.24
N TRP A 249 -0.17 13.46 19.25
CA TRP A 249 0.64 14.12 18.23
C TRP A 249 1.51 15.23 18.83
N GLU A 250 2.54 15.58 18.09
CA GLU A 250 3.47 16.65 18.43
C GLU A 250 3.81 17.44 17.17
N VAL A 251 3.69 18.77 17.22
CA VAL A 251 3.98 19.65 16.08
C VAL A 251 5.35 20.29 16.28
N ALA A 252 6.21 20.19 15.26
CA ALA A 252 7.42 20.98 15.21
C ALA A 252 7.08 22.42 14.80
N VAL A 253 7.37 23.37 15.69
CA VAL A 253 7.38 24.79 15.31
C VAL A 253 8.76 25.09 14.73
N GLU A 254 8.85 25.32 13.43
CA GLU A 254 10.07 25.81 12.79
C GLU A 254 10.35 27.25 13.26
N GLU A 255 11.42 27.44 14.03
CA GLU A 255 12.09 28.74 14.11
C GLU A 255 12.99 28.82 12.87
N GLU A 256 12.56 29.54 11.82
CA GLU A 256 13.32 29.71 10.56
C GLU A 256 14.75 30.19 10.85
N SER A 257 15.71 29.26 10.89
CA SER A 257 17.14 29.55 11.03
C SER A 257 17.83 29.08 9.77
N ALA A 258 18.29 30.02 8.95
CA ALA A 258 18.97 29.75 7.68
C ALA A 258 20.29 28.94 7.83
N ALA A 259 20.77 28.73 9.06
CA ALA A 259 22.05 28.09 9.33
C ALA A 259 21.95 26.62 9.73
N ILE A 260 20.76 26.12 10.13
CA ILE A 260 20.60 24.75 10.63
C ILE A 260 19.42 24.10 9.88
N PRO A 261 19.68 23.08 9.04
CA PRO A 261 18.63 22.49 8.22
C PRO A 261 17.48 21.82 8.99
N VAL A 262 17.76 21.29 10.19
CA VAL A 262 16.75 20.76 11.12
C VAL A 262 17.17 21.14 12.54
N PRO A 263 16.45 22.04 13.24
CA PRO A 263 16.79 22.46 14.59
C PRO A 263 16.74 21.31 15.61
N ASP A 264 17.55 21.37 16.67
CA ASP A 264 17.57 20.36 17.74
C ASP A 264 16.20 20.13 18.39
N LYS A 265 15.38 21.19 18.49
CA LYS A 265 13.99 21.10 18.97
C LYS A 265 13.14 20.22 18.06
N VAL A 266 13.28 20.36 16.74
CA VAL A 266 12.58 19.55 15.74
C VAL A 266 13.02 18.10 15.87
N PHE A 267 14.34 17.84 15.97
CA PHE A 267 14.84 16.49 16.23
C PHE A 267 14.35 15.89 17.56
N GLY A 268 14.24 16.70 18.61
CA GLY A 268 13.68 16.29 19.89
C GLY A 268 12.24 15.82 19.76
N ALA A 269 11.40 16.63 19.09
CA ALA A 269 10.01 16.29 18.78
C ALA A 269 9.89 15.08 17.84
N MET A 270 10.83 14.91 16.91
CA MET A 270 10.83 13.72 16.07
C MET A 270 11.13 12.46 16.89
N ARG A 271 12.11 12.51 17.78
CA ARG A 271 12.50 11.36 18.62
C ARG A 271 11.47 11.00 19.68
N SER A 272 10.61 11.94 20.10
CA SER A 272 9.50 11.64 21.01
C SER A 272 8.34 10.93 20.30
N CYS A 273 8.33 10.89 18.97
CA CYS A 273 7.30 10.31 18.14
C CYS A 273 7.77 9.00 17.49
N ASN A 274 6.84 8.26 16.91
CA ASN A 274 7.10 6.98 16.27
C ASN A 274 6.47 6.85 14.87
N ALA A 275 5.68 7.82 14.43
CA ALA A 275 5.22 8.00 13.06
C ALA A 275 5.27 9.49 12.67
N GLY A 276 5.21 9.80 11.37
CA GLY A 276 5.32 11.16 10.86
C GLY A 276 4.23 11.54 9.87
N ILE A 277 3.74 12.77 9.96
CA ILE A 277 3.00 13.46 8.90
C ILE A 277 3.80 14.70 8.53
N ILE A 278 4.13 14.87 7.27
CA ILE A 278 4.92 16.00 6.80
C ILE A 278 4.09 16.82 5.82
N CYS A 279 3.72 18.02 6.23
CA CYS A 279 2.95 18.98 5.44
C CYS A 279 3.90 19.79 4.54
N VAL A 280 3.91 19.42 3.27
CA VAL A 280 4.74 20.02 2.23
C VAL A 280 3.93 21.13 1.53
N SER A 281 4.10 22.36 2.01
CA SER A 281 3.52 23.58 1.43
C SER A 281 4.51 24.29 0.51
N GLY A 282 4.04 24.86 -0.60
CA GLY A 282 4.89 25.52 -1.59
C GLY A 282 5.21 26.95 -1.21
N GLU A 283 6.42 27.40 -1.54
CA GLU A 283 6.76 28.83 -1.52
C GLU A 283 6.78 29.36 -2.94
N GLU A 284 6.14 30.51 -3.16
CA GLU A 284 6.16 31.17 -4.47
C GLU A 284 7.59 31.64 -4.79
N VAL A 285 8.07 31.30 -5.98
CA VAL A 285 9.40 31.68 -6.43
C VAL A 285 9.43 33.19 -6.69
N SER A 286 10.34 33.88 -6.01
CA SER A 286 10.48 35.33 -6.14
C SER A 286 10.79 35.71 -7.59
N GLY A 287 9.85 36.41 -8.24
CA GLY A 287 10.01 36.93 -9.61
C GLY A 287 9.33 36.10 -10.71
N THR A 288 8.67 34.98 -10.38
CA THR A 288 7.83 34.21 -11.30
C THR A 288 6.46 33.93 -10.68
N GLU A 289 5.44 34.61 -11.21
CA GLU A 289 4.06 34.46 -10.74
C GLU A 289 3.55 33.04 -11.04
N GLY A 290 3.12 32.32 -10.00
CA GLY A 290 2.56 30.97 -10.14
C GLY A 290 3.56 29.81 -10.20
N GLU A 291 4.86 30.03 -9.98
CA GLU A 291 5.82 28.95 -9.75
C GLU A 291 6.01 28.70 -8.25
N TYR A 292 5.79 27.47 -7.80
CA TYR A 292 5.99 27.05 -6.42
C TYR A 292 7.16 26.08 -6.32
N THR A 293 8.06 26.32 -5.36
CA THR A 293 9.21 25.45 -5.10
C THR A 293 9.15 24.81 -3.73
N LEU A 294 9.83 23.68 -3.61
CA LEU A 294 10.02 22.95 -2.36
C LEU A 294 11.21 23.53 -1.59
N ASN A 295 11.01 23.86 -0.32
CA ASN A 295 12.09 24.23 0.57
C ASN A 295 13.03 23.03 0.82
N GLN A 296 14.35 23.25 0.70
CA GLN A 296 15.35 22.18 0.90
C GLN A 296 15.39 21.64 2.33
N ASN A 297 15.03 22.43 3.34
CA ASN A 297 14.96 21.95 4.72
C ASN A 297 13.89 20.86 4.87
N VAL A 298 12.74 21.04 4.21
CA VAL A 298 11.64 20.04 4.19
C VAL A 298 12.12 18.71 3.58
N LEU A 299 12.97 18.73 2.55
CA LEU A 299 13.56 17.50 2.00
C LEU A 299 14.40 16.73 3.02
N ILE A 300 15.15 17.44 3.86
CA ILE A 300 16.00 16.85 4.90
C ILE A 300 15.12 16.26 6.01
N GLU A 301 14.04 16.94 6.38
CA GLU A 301 13.05 16.43 7.34
C GLU A 301 12.34 15.18 6.85
N ILE A 302 11.95 15.17 5.56
CA ILE A 302 11.39 13.97 4.91
C ILE A 302 12.38 12.82 5.06
N GLY A 303 13.63 13.02 4.65
CA GLY A 303 14.67 11.99 4.79
C GLY A 303 14.83 11.49 6.23
N ALA A 304 14.91 12.40 7.20
CA ALA A 304 15.07 12.07 8.61
C ALA A 304 13.87 11.28 9.16
N ALA A 305 12.65 11.67 8.83
CA ALA A 305 11.43 10.99 9.29
C ALA A 305 11.33 9.56 8.73
N PHE A 306 11.66 9.37 7.45
CA PHE A 306 11.64 8.04 6.84
C PHE A 306 12.63 7.07 7.50
N VAL A 307 13.78 7.58 7.95
CA VAL A 307 14.79 6.80 8.70
C VAL A 307 14.33 6.55 10.14
N LEU A 308 13.82 7.56 10.84
CA LEU A 308 13.45 7.45 12.25
C LEU A 308 12.22 6.57 12.49
N TYR A 309 11.25 6.59 11.57
CA TYR A 309 9.96 5.96 11.78
C TYR A 309 9.77 4.67 11.00
N ASP A 310 10.85 4.07 10.49
CA ASP A 310 10.82 2.88 9.63
C ASP A 310 9.74 2.98 8.54
N ARG A 311 9.77 4.12 7.82
CA ARG A 311 8.82 4.48 6.76
C ARG A 311 7.35 4.67 7.17
N ARG A 312 7.01 4.73 8.46
CA ARG A 312 5.68 5.17 8.96
C ARG A 312 5.49 6.69 8.78
N VAL A 313 5.51 7.15 7.54
CA VAL A 313 5.45 8.57 7.17
C VAL A 313 4.41 8.80 6.09
N VAL A 314 3.49 9.74 6.32
CA VAL A 314 2.55 10.25 5.31
C VAL A 314 3.01 11.64 4.87
N LEU A 315 3.17 11.83 3.56
CA LEU A 315 3.38 13.16 2.99
C LEU A 315 2.03 13.80 2.68
N LEU A 316 1.79 15.03 3.13
CA LEU A 316 0.71 15.87 2.65
C LEU A 316 1.30 16.87 1.67
N TRP A 317 0.90 16.81 0.41
CA TRP A 317 1.57 17.49 -0.68
C TRP A 317 0.69 18.52 -1.35
N ASP A 318 1.15 19.77 -1.40
CA ASP A 318 0.50 20.83 -2.16
C ASP A 318 0.65 20.55 -3.67
N LYS A 319 -0.48 20.39 -4.37
CA LYS A 319 -0.50 20.09 -5.81
C LYS A 319 0.21 21.11 -6.69
N ARG A 320 0.39 22.34 -6.19
CA ARG A 320 1.09 23.40 -6.91
C ARG A 320 2.60 23.15 -7.00
N ILE A 321 3.15 22.30 -6.12
CA ILE A 321 4.58 21.97 -6.12
C ILE A 321 4.83 20.73 -6.97
N PRO A 322 5.75 20.79 -7.95
CA PRO A 322 6.16 19.60 -8.70
C PRO A 322 6.87 18.60 -7.78
N VAL A 323 6.46 17.33 -7.82
CA VAL A 323 7.04 16.26 -6.98
C VAL A 323 8.43 15.88 -7.50
N PRO A 324 9.50 16.05 -6.70
CA PRO A 324 10.84 15.62 -7.06
C PRO A 324 10.91 14.10 -7.33
N SER A 325 11.75 13.68 -8.28
CA SER A 325 11.85 12.27 -8.71
C SER A 325 12.17 11.30 -7.57
N ASN A 326 12.94 11.72 -6.57
CA ASN A 326 13.27 10.93 -5.38
C ASN A 326 12.09 10.73 -4.42
N LEU A 327 10.98 11.46 -4.58
CA LEU A 327 9.79 11.37 -3.73
C LEU A 327 8.56 10.81 -4.46
N GLN A 328 8.63 10.58 -5.77
CA GLN A 328 7.48 10.13 -6.58
C GLN A 328 6.90 8.79 -6.13
N GLY A 329 7.73 7.87 -5.63
CA GLY A 329 7.31 6.56 -5.11
C GLY A 329 6.83 6.55 -3.66
N LEU A 330 6.84 7.70 -2.97
CA LEU A 330 6.43 7.79 -1.57
C LEU A 330 4.91 8.00 -1.43
N TYR A 331 4.33 7.40 -0.38
CA TYR A 331 2.91 7.56 -0.06
C TYR A 331 2.60 9.03 0.27
N ARG A 332 1.69 9.62 -0.50
CA ARG A 332 1.26 11.01 -0.33
C ARG A 332 -0.25 11.18 -0.46
N CYS A 333 -0.79 12.11 0.32
CA CYS A 333 -2.11 12.67 0.09
C CYS A 333 -1.93 14.10 -0.44
N GLU A 334 -2.76 14.51 -1.38
CA GLU A 334 -2.60 15.79 -2.06
C GLU A 334 -3.65 16.79 -1.59
N PHE A 335 -3.25 18.04 -1.38
CA PHE A 335 -4.13 19.16 -1.05
C PHE A 335 -3.95 20.32 -2.04
N ASP A 336 -4.90 21.24 -2.05
CA ASP A 336 -4.87 22.44 -2.89
C ASP A 336 -5.19 23.66 -2.03
N GLY A 337 -4.36 24.69 -2.11
CA GLY A 337 -4.46 25.85 -1.22
C GLY A 337 -4.30 25.45 0.24
N ASP A 338 -5.36 25.67 1.01
CA ASP A 338 -5.38 25.53 2.47
C ASP A 338 -6.30 24.38 2.94
N GLU A 339 -6.85 23.59 2.01
CA GLU A 339 -7.87 22.58 2.32
C GLU A 339 -7.48 21.17 1.88
N LEU A 340 -7.66 20.20 2.79
CA LEU A 340 -7.62 18.78 2.46
C LEU A 340 -8.92 18.39 1.77
N SER A 341 -8.83 17.98 0.50
CA SER A 341 -9.97 17.39 -0.20
C SER A 341 -10.50 16.15 0.55
N TRP A 342 -11.79 15.84 0.41
CA TRP A 342 -12.40 14.66 1.02
C TRP A 342 -11.65 13.34 0.72
N SER A 343 -11.18 13.18 -0.52
CA SER A 343 -10.41 12.01 -0.94
C SER A 343 -9.04 11.95 -0.25
N ALA A 344 -8.36 13.09 -0.08
CA ALA A 344 -7.11 13.19 0.67
C ALA A 344 -7.32 12.93 2.17
N GLY A 345 -8.37 13.48 2.78
CA GLY A 345 -8.73 13.22 4.17
C GLY A 345 -9.03 11.74 4.42
N THR A 346 -9.73 11.08 3.50
CA THR A 346 -10.00 9.63 3.60
C THR A 346 -8.71 8.80 3.48
N LYS A 347 -7.81 9.16 2.55
CA LYS A 347 -6.49 8.52 2.42
C LYS A 347 -5.66 8.68 3.70
N LEU A 348 -5.61 9.91 4.22
CA LEU A 348 -4.92 10.23 5.47
C LEU A 348 -5.46 9.40 6.63
N MET A 349 -6.78 9.32 6.80
CA MET A 349 -7.41 8.53 7.86
C MET A 349 -7.04 7.04 7.75
N LYS A 350 -7.05 6.46 6.54
CA LYS A 350 -6.62 5.07 6.33
C LYS A 350 -5.15 4.85 6.70
N ALA A 351 -4.29 5.81 6.34
CA ALA A 351 -2.86 5.76 6.64
C ALA A 351 -2.60 5.85 8.15
N ILE A 352 -3.30 6.75 8.83
CA ILE A 352 -3.27 6.93 10.29
C ILE A 352 -3.76 5.67 11.02
N GLN A 353 -4.86 5.06 10.57
CA GLN A 353 -5.32 3.76 11.11
C GLN A 353 -4.27 2.66 10.92
N GLY A 354 -3.49 2.70 9.84
CA GLY A 354 -2.37 1.81 9.61
C GLY A 354 -1.28 1.93 10.68
N PHE A 355 -1.02 3.14 11.20
CA PHE A 355 -0.02 3.33 12.26
C PHE A 355 -0.36 2.55 13.53
N LYS A 356 -1.64 2.42 13.90
CA LYS A 356 -2.07 1.66 15.09
C LYS A 356 -1.89 0.14 14.95
N LYS A 357 -1.79 -0.38 13.73
CA LYS A 357 -1.72 -1.82 13.44
C LYS A 357 -0.30 -2.34 13.20
N SER A 358 0.71 -1.45 13.19
CA SER A 358 2.07 -1.74 12.68
C SER A 358 3.08 -2.05 13.78
#